data_AF-A0A3D5K643-F1
#
_entry.id   AF-A0A3D5K643-F1
#
_cell.length_a   1.000
_cell.length_b   1.000
_cell.length_c   1.000
_cell.angle_alpha   90.00
_cell.angle_beta   90.00
_cell.angle_gamma   90.00
#
_symmetry.space_group_name_H-M   'P 1'
#
loop_
_entity.id
_entity.type
_entity.pdbx_description
1 polymer ?
#
loop_
_entity_poly.entity_id
_entity_poly.type
_entity_poly.pdbx_seq_one_letter_code
_entity_poly.pdbx_strand_id
1 'polypeptide(L)'
;MTVAGWTSHRSNGFFIIKEGWEYVFVLSVAALVSATTGPGSWSVDDVLGIADDLDGMTGLWIALLLGVGGGVVQMLTFYRPSSVARGD
;
A
#
# COMPACT_ATOMS: atom_id res chain seq x y z
N MET A 1 1.24 -0.57 1.59
CA MET A 1 2.56 -0.94 2.13
C MET A 1 2.87 -2.44 2.07
N THR A 2 2.40 -3.14 1.02
CA THR A 2 2.40 -4.61 0.96
C THR A 2 3.80 -5.24 1.02
N VAL A 3 4.73 -4.73 0.20
CA VAL A 3 6.11 -5.25 0.15
C VAL A 3 6.82 -5.05 1.49
N ALA A 4 6.85 -3.82 2.01
CA ALA A 4 7.50 -3.49 3.29
C ALA A 4 6.89 -4.25 4.48
N GLY A 5 5.56 -4.40 4.47
CA GLY A 5 4.83 -5.24 5.42
C GLY A 5 5.35 -6.67 5.40
N TRP A 6 5.48 -7.27 4.21
CA TRP A 6 5.93 -8.65 4.08
C TRP A 6 7.42 -8.86 4.39
N THR A 7 8.30 -7.96 3.95
CA THR A 7 9.75 -8.18 4.01
C THR A 7 10.36 -7.80 5.36
N SER A 8 9.90 -6.70 5.96
CA SER A 8 10.63 -6.08 7.09
C SER A 8 9.81 -6.00 8.36
N HIS A 9 8.47 -5.94 8.26
CA HIS A 9 7.62 -5.60 9.40
C HIS A 9 6.77 -6.76 9.94
N ARG A 10 6.44 -7.77 9.12
CA ARG A 10 5.49 -8.85 9.53
C ARG A 10 5.93 -9.69 10.72
N SER A 11 7.25 -9.82 10.95
CA SER A 11 7.82 -10.60 12.05
C SER A 11 7.90 -9.83 13.36
N ASN A 12 7.57 -8.55 13.33
CA ASN A 12 7.81 -7.62 14.41
C ASN A 12 6.53 -7.34 15.22
N GLY A 13 6.72 -6.91 16.47
CA GLY A 13 5.61 -6.66 17.39
C GLY A 13 4.78 -5.40 17.08
N PHE A 14 3.64 -5.31 17.74
CA PHE A 14 2.81 -4.10 17.87
C PHE A 14 3.49 -3.16 18.89
N PHE A 15 3.54 -1.86 18.63
CA PHE A 15 4.17 -0.79 19.42
C PHE A 15 5.66 -0.98 19.72
N ILE A 16 6.44 -1.47 18.74
CA ILE A 16 7.91 -1.55 18.88
C ILE A 16 8.59 -0.34 18.21
N ILE A 17 9.73 0.07 18.77
CA ILE A 17 10.45 1.29 18.34
C ILE A 17 10.98 1.18 16.90
N LYS A 18 11.35 -0.03 16.46
CA LYS A 18 11.96 -0.25 15.14
C LYS A 18 11.14 -1.24 14.34
N GLU A 19 10.69 -0.86 13.14
CA GLU A 19 10.05 -1.76 12.17
C GLU A 19 8.75 -2.45 12.67
N GLY A 20 8.02 -1.84 13.61
CA GLY A 20 6.74 -2.39 14.08
C GLY A 20 5.67 -2.43 13.00
N TRP A 21 4.90 -3.52 12.94
CA TRP A 21 3.93 -3.73 11.86
C TRP A 21 2.81 -2.67 11.81
N GLU A 22 2.58 -1.97 12.92
CA GLU A 22 1.67 -0.83 13.01
C GLU A 22 1.99 0.28 12.02
N TYR A 23 3.27 0.57 11.82
CA TYR A 23 3.67 1.71 11.00
C TYR A 23 3.15 1.54 9.57
N VAL A 24 3.44 0.38 8.98
CA VAL A 24 2.96 0.04 7.64
C VAL A 24 1.43 -0.14 7.58
N PHE A 25 0.80 -0.58 8.67
CA PHE A 25 -0.65 -0.71 8.77
C PHE A 25 -1.34 0.66 8.75
N VAL A 26 -0.95 1.57 9.63
CA VAL A 26 -1.50 2.92 9.74
C VAL A 26 -1.31 3.68 8.43
N LEU A 27 -0.13 3.61 7.82
CA LEU A 27 0.10 4.23 6.51
C LEU A 27 -0.80 3.63 5.42
N SER A 28 -1.05 2.32 5.44
CA SER A 28 -1.94 1.69 4.47
C SER A 28 -3.38 2.13 4.66
N VAL A 29 -3.88 2.17 5.91
CA VAL A 29 -5.23 2.64 6.22
C VAL A 29 -5.38 4.12 5.88
N ALA A 30 -4.41 4.97 6.25
CA ALA A 30 -4.42 6.38 5.90
C ALA A 30 -4.50 6.60 4.38
N ALA A 31 -3.70 5.85 3.60
CA ALA A 31 -3.76 5.92 2.14
C ALA A 31 -5.12 5.48 1.58
N LEU A 32 -5.73 4.42 2.12
CA LEU A 32 -7.06 3.96 1.68
C LEU A 32 -8.16 4.97 2.02
N VAL A 33 -8.11 5.60 3.19
CA VAL A 33 -9.07 6.66 3.58
C VAL A 33 -8.85 7.91 2.74
N SER A 34 -7.61 8.29 2.45
CA SER A 34 -7.34 9.40 1.52
C SER A 34 -7.91 9.12 0.13
N ALA A 35 -7.83 7.87 -0.35
CA ALA A 35 -8.39 7.49 -1.64
C ALA A 35 -9.92 7.64 -1.71
N THR A 36 -10.65 7.54 -0.60
CA THR A 36 -12.11 7.74 -0.60
C THR A 36 -12.52 9.21 -0.72
N THR A 37 -11.57 10.14 -0.54
CA THR A 37 -11.86 11.58 -0.65
C THR A 37 -12.01 12.01 -2.12
N GLY A 38 -11.54 11.19 -3.07
CA GLY A 38 -11.60 11.48 -4.49
C GLY A 38 -10.49 12.42 -4.99
N PRO A 39 -10.35 12.54 -6.33
CA PRO A 39 -9.36 13.40 -6.96
C PRO A 39 -9.73 14.89 -6.82
N GLY A 40 -8.73 15.76 -6.66
CA GLY A 40 -8.93 17.22 -6.57
C GLY A 40 -8.96 17.90 -7.94
N SER A 41 -9.32 19.18 -7.98
CA SER A 41 -9.44 19.98 -9.21
C SER A 41 -8.12 20.22 -9.97
N TRP A 42 -6.98 19.87 -9.39
CA TRP A 42 -5.67 19.92 -10.05
C TRP A 42 -5.20 18.53 -10.51
N SER A 43 -6.05 17.52 -10.39
CA SER A 43 -5.73 16.15 -10.81
C SER A 43 -5.80 15.98 -12.32
N VAL A 44 -5.15 14.94 -12.83
CA VAL A 44 -5.30 14.52 -14.22
C VAL A 44 -6.72 14.00 -14.49
N ASP A 45 -7.36 13.41 -13.48
CA ASP A 45 -8.72 12.87 -13.58
C ASP A 45 -9.75 13.99 -13.84
N ASP A 46 -9.57 15.16 -13.22
CA ASP A 46 -10.39 16.36 -13.45
C ASP A 46 -10.20 16.91 -14.87
N VAL A 47 -8.94 17.01 -15.35
CA VAL A 47 -8.63 17.44 -16.73
C VAL A 47 -9.23 16.51 -17.78
N LEU A 48 -9.28 15.21 -17.48
CA LEU A 48 -9.88 14.20 -18.36
C LEU A 48 -11.40 14.08 -18.21
N GLY A 49 -12.01 14.79 -17.26
CA GLY A 49 -13.45 14.76 -17.01
C GLY A 49 -13.95 13.45 -16.41
N ILE A 50 -13.08 12.68 -15.76
CA ILE A 50 -13.39 11.36 -15.15
C ILE A 50 -13.30 11.40 -13.61
N ALA A 51 -13.12 12.58 -13.02
CA ALA A 51 -12.97 12.76 -11.58
C ALA A 51 -14.15 12.16 -10.79
N ASP A 52 -15.39 12.38 -11.27
CA ASP A 52 -16.62 11.90 -10.63
C ASP A 52 -16.84 10.38 -10.81
N ASP A 53 -16.17 9.74 -11.77
CA ASP A 53 -16.28 8.30 -12.02
C ASP A 53 -15.40 7.47 -11.07
N LEU A 54 -14.33 8.08 -10.54
CA LEU A 54 -13.26 7.42 -9.78
C LEU A 54 -13.19 7.83 -8.30
N ASP A 55 -14.22 8.51 -7.79
CA ASP A 55 -14.27 9.01 -6.43
C ASP A 55 -14.83 7.99 -5.40
N GLY A 56 -14.90 8.40 -4.13
CA GLY A 56 -15.59 7.66 -3.08
C GLY A 56 -15.14 6.20 -2.90
N MET A 57 -16.10 5.29 -2.90
CA MET A 57 -15.83 3.85 -2.74
C MET A 57 -15.11 3.23 -3.93
N THR A 58 -15.25 3.81 -5.13
CA THR A 58 -14.50 3.37 -6.31
C THR A 58 -13.01 3.63 -6.11
N GLY A 59 -12.66 4.83 -5.62
CA GLY A 59 -11.29 5.17 -5.24
C GLY A 59 -10.68 4.21 -4.21
N LEU A 60 -11.46 3.77 -3.21
CA LEU A 60 -11.02 2.75 -2.23
C LEU A 60 -10.67 1.43 -2.91
N TRP A 61 -11.54 0.91 -3.76
CA TRP A 61 -11.31 -0.38 -4.43
C TRP A 61 -10.12 -0.31 -5.38
N ILE A 62 -9.97 0.79 -6.11
CA ILE A 62 -8.81 1.03 -6.97
C ILE A 62 -7.53 1.04 -6.13
N ALA A 63 -7.48 1.84 -5.06
CA ALA A 63 -6.30 1.93 -4.20
C ALA A 63 -5.97 0.59 -3.53
N LEU A 64 -6.97 -0.15 -3.08
CA LEU A 64 -6.79 -1.47 -2.46
C LEU A 64 -6.26 -2.48 -3.47
N LEU A 65 -6.94 -2.64 -4.62
CA LEU A 65 -6.59 -3.65 -5.61
C LEU A 65 -5.26 -3.35 -6.30
N LEU A 66 -5.01 -2.10 -6.70
CA LEU A 66 -3.74 -1.71 -7.31
C LEU A 66 -2.61 -1.68 -6.28
N GLY A 67 -2.86 -1.20 -5.06
CA GLY A 67 -1.84 -1.14 -4.01
C GLY A 67 -1.41 -2.52 -3.51
N VAL A 68 -2.38 -3.40 -3.23
CA VAL A 68 -2.09 -4.78 -2.80
C VAL A 68 -1.61 -5.60 -3.99
N GLY A 69 -2.35 -5.58 -5.10
CA GLY A 69 -2.04 -6.34 -6.31
C GLY A 69 -0.68 -5.97 -6.90
N GLY A 70 -0.38 -4.67 -7.05
CA GLY A 70 0.92 -4.19 -7.51
C GLY A 70 2.06 -4.61 -6.59
N GLY A 71 1.84 -4.54 -5.27
CA GLY A 71 2.81 -5.04 -4.29
C GLY A 71 3.07 -6.55 -4.42
N VAL A 72 2.01 -7.34 -4.58
CA VAL A 72 2.13 -8.79 -4.80
C VAL A 72 2.84 -9.10 -6.12
N VAL A 73 2.47 -8.45 -7.22
CA VAL A 73 3.11 -8.62 -8.54
C VAL A 73 4.59 -8.27 -8.47
N GLN A 74 4.93 -7.15 -7.82
CA GLN A 74 6.33 -6.75 -7.61
C GLN A 74 7.11 -7.83 -6.87
N MET A 75 6.52 -8.42 -5.82
CA MET A 75 7.13 -9.51 -5.10
C MET A 75 7.29 -10.77 -5.97
N LEU A 76 6.25 -11.20 -6.65
CA LEU A 76 6.31 -12.39 -7.52
C LEU A 76 7.36 -12.25 -8.63
N THR A 77 7.56 -11.04 -9.14
CA THR A 77 8.47 -10.79 -10.26
C THR A 77 9.92 -10.63 -9.83
N PHE A 78 10.17 -9.92 -8.72
CA PHE A 78 11.51 -9.46 -8.36
C PHE A 78 12.01 -9.90 -6.99
N TYR A 79 11.13 -10.35 -6.09
CA TYR A 79 11.55 -10.70 -4.75
C TYR A 79 12.26 -12.06 -4.75
N ARG A 80 13.57 -12.03 -4.50
CA ARG A 80 14.43 -13.20 -4.34
C ARG A 80 14.93 -13.25 -2.91
N PRO A 81 14.20 -13.88 -1.97
CA PRO A 81 14.72 -14.07 -0.63
C PRO A 81 15.95 -14.96 -0.71
N SER A 82 17.12 -14.42 -0.36
CA SER A 82 18.33 -15.24 -0.21
C SER A 82 18.12 -16.21 0.95
N SER A 83 18.37 -17.50 0.73
CA SER A 83 18.38 -18.51 1.80
C SER A 83 19.53 -18.31 2.81
N VAL A 84 20.39 -17.31 2.59
CA VAL A 84 21.56 -17.03 3.42
C VAL A 84 21.24 -15.92 4.42
N ALA A 85 20.50 -16.27 5.46
CA ALA A 85 20.57 -15.64 6.79
C ALA A 85 19.88 -16.56 7.80
N ARG A 86 20.52 -17.71 8.06
CA ARG A 86 20.48 -18.32 9.39
C ARG A 86 21.89 -18.23 9.96
N GLY A 87 22.26 -17.02 10.35
CA GLY A 87 23.31 -16.75 11.31
C GLY A 87 22.63 -16.04 12.46
N ASP A 88 22.73 -16.65 13.65
CA ASP A 88 22.40 -16.13 14.99
C ASP A 88 20.95 -15.70 15.27
#